data_AF-A0A498L8K3-F1
#
_entry.id   AF-A0A498L8K3-F1
#
_cell.length_a   1.000
_cell.length_b   1.000
_cell.length_c   1.000
_cell.angle_alpha   90.00
_cell.angle_beta   90.00
_cell.angle_gamma   90.00
#
_symmetry.space_group_name_H-M   'P 1'
#
loop_
_entity.id
_entity.type
_entity.pdbx_description
1 polymer ?
#
loop_
_entity_poly.entity_id
_entity_poly.type
_entity_poly.pdbx_seq_one_letter_code
_entity_poly.pdbx_strand_id
1 'polypeptide(L)'
;MQVIEHPVERLRTALLSTRKDLIETYQQFSRPEKTLLEEGLQPGNSLFNPITIHSDSDWIPAHPEDPQDFQSFFINPYRRSPCGGHNSIYIQTIGSFGEGAVVAEQYVEWLKDYCQAFYYGLVVKLLPPVTVASTACSFRINDNTHNLQLHAGELLNFLKKRKPRDAFCIVGITMIDLYPRDSWNFVFGQASLTEGVGVFSFARYDDHFYQRNYAGRLKKKIKLKQGDYSVFENYYTPPITSILLLRSCKVK
;
A
#
# COMPACT_ATOMS: atom_id res chain seq x y z
N MET A 1 -16.50 -12.49 16.56
CA MET A 1 -16.54 -11.29 15.71
C MET A 1 -16.83 -10.09 16.59
N GLN A 2 -15.89 -9.16 16.68
CA GLN A 2 -15.98 -7.94 17.50
C GLN A 2 -15.78 -6.74 16.58
N VAL A 3 -16.61 -5.71 16.72
CA VAL A 3 -16.43 -4.44 15.99
C VAL A 3 -15.70 -3.46 16.92
N ILE A 4 -14.64 -2.82 16.41
CA ILE A 4 -13.91 -1.76 17.12
C ILE A 4 -14.63 -0.45 16.90
N GLU A 5 -15.22 0.10 17.96
CA GLU A 5 -15.88 1.40 17.93
C GLU A 5 -15.30 2.32 19.02
N HIS A 6 -15.34 3.63 18.75
CA HIS A 6 -14.86 4.66 19.65
C HIS A 6 -15.95 5.71 19.85
N PRO A 7 -16.09 6.29 21.06
CA PRO A 7 -16.98 7.43 21.28
C PRO A 7 -16.63 8.60 20.36
N VAL A 8 -17.64 9.33 19.90
CA VAL A 8 -17.49 10.47 18.98
C VAL A 8 -16.54 11.52 19.57
N GLU A 9 -16.57 11.72 20.87
CA GLU A 9 -15.70 12.64 21.61
C GLU A 9 -14.22 12.23 21.53
N ARG A 10 -13.96 10.90 21.59
CA ARG A 10 -12.61 10.36 21.45
C ARG A 10 -12.10 10.54 20.02
N LEU A 11 -12.92 10.24 19.02
CA LEU A 11 -12.59 10.44 17.60
C LEU A 11 -12.36 11.93 17.29
N ARG A 12 -13.21 12.81 17.82
CA ARG A 12 -13.07 14.26 17.66
C ARG A 12 -11.76 14.76 18.26
N THR A 13 -11.41 14.30 19.46
CA THR A 13 -10.13 14.66 20.10
C THR A 13 -8.94 14.14 19.29
N ALA A 14 -9.04 12.91 18.76
CA ALA A 14 -8.00 12.33 17.92
C ALA A 14 -7.80 13.08 16.59
N LEU A 15 -8.88 13.63 16.02
CA LEU A 15 -8.86 14.40 14.78
C LEU A 15 -8.37 15.83 14.97
N LEU A 16 -8.91 16.56 15.95
CA LEU A 16 -8.67 18.00 16.13
C LEU A 16 -7.48 18.32 17.03
N SER A 17 -7.04 17.37 17.86
CA SER A 17 -6.11 17.58 18.98
C SER A 17 -6.70 18.46 20.10
N THR A 18 -6.02 18.48 21.26
CA THR A 18 -6.25 19.43 22.35
C THR A 18 -5.34 20.66 22.26
N ARG A 19 -4.39 20.68 21.32
CA ARG A 19 -3.45 21.79 21.10
C ARG A 19 -4.10 22.92 20.31
N LYS A 20 -3.94 24.15 20.82
CA LYS A 20 -4.53 25.36 20.23
C LYS A 20 -4.09 25.61 18.79
N ASP A 21 -2.81 25.42 18.47
CA ASP A 21 -2.26 25.67 17.13
C ASP A 21 -2.78 24.68 16.07
N LEU A 22 -3.03 23.43 16.46
CA LEU A 22 -3.62 22.41 15.58
C LEU A 22 -5.11 22.68 15.33
N ILE A 23 -5.84 23.12 16.37
CA ILE A 23 -7.22 23.56 16.23
C ILE A 23 -7.31 24.76 15.29
N GLU A 24 -6.44 25.76 15.45
CA GLU A 24 -6.36 26.93 14.56
C GLU A 24 -6.05 26.51 13.11
N THR A 25 -5.16 25.53 12.90
CA THR A 25 -4.86 24.96 11.58
C THR A 25 -6.10 24.31 10.97
N TYR A 26 -6.82 23.47 11.72
CA TYR A 26 -8.07 22.88 11.26
C TYR A 26 -9.09 23.96 10.86
N GLN A 27 -9.15 25.09 11.59
CA GLN A 27 -10.08 26.17 11.23
C GLN A 27 -9.79 26.83 9.88
N GLN A 28 -8.56 26.73 9.37
CA GLN A 28 -8.19 27.24 8.05
C GLN A 28 -8.60 26.31 6.91
N PHE A 29 -8.96 25.05 7.19
CA PHE A 29 -9.40 24.12 6.16
C PHE A 29 -10.68 24.61 5.48
N SER A 30 -10.80 24.30 4.20
CA SER A 30 -12.00 24.58 3.42
C SER A 30 -13.20 23.82 3.97
N ARG A 31 -14.40 24.31 3.69
CA ARG A 31 -15.64 23.63 4.11
C ARG A 31 -15.69 22.16 3.63
N PRO A 32 -15.35 21.82 2.37
CA PRO A 32 -15.31 20.43 1.93
C PRO A 32 -14.33 19.55 2.72
N GLU A 33 -13.13 20.05 3.03
CA GLU A 33 -12.13 19.30 3.81
C GLU A 33 -12.63 19.02 5.23
N LYS A 34 -13.22 20.02 5.89
CA LYS A 34 -13.82 19.84 7.23
C LYS A 34 -14.96 18.82 7.19
N THR A 35 -15.85 18.90 6.21
CA THR A 35 -16.95 17.94 6.07
C THR A 35 -16.43 16.51 5.87
N LEU A 36 -15.43 16.29 5.02
CA LEU A 36 -14.83 14.98 4.82
C LEU A 36 -14.24 14.40 6.12
N LEU A 37 -13.54 15.22 6.90
CA LEU A 37 -12.93 14.78 8.16
C LEU A 37 -13.99 14.52 9.25
N GLU A 38 -15.03 15.36 9.32
CA GLU A 38 -16.14 15.21 10.27
C GLU A 38 -17.04 14.01 9.95
N GLU A 39 -17.10 13.58 8.68
CA GLU A 39 -17.76 12.33 8.28
C GLU A 39 -17.16 11.10 8.97
N GLY A 40 -15.86 11.11 9.27
CA GLY A 40 -15.19 10.06 10.05
C GLY A 40 -15.59 10.00 11.52
N LEU A 41 -16.31 11.02 12.01
CA LEU A 41 -16.86 11.04 13.37
C LEU A 41 -18.27 10.43 13.43
N GLN A 42 -18.94 10.22 12.29
CA GLN A 42 -20.32 9.75 12.25
C GLN A 42 -20.37 8.22 12.26
N PRO A 43 -21.05 7.59 13.25
CA PRO A 43 -21.28 6.15 13.24
C PRO A 43 -22.04 5.74 11.98
N GLY A 44 -21.60 4.66 11.32
CA GLY A 44 -22.25 4.12 10.12
C GLY A 44 -21.98 4.88 8.82
N ASN A 45 -21.01 5.81 8.81
CA ASN A 45 -20.52 6.42 7.57
C ASN A 45 -19.86 5.34 6.67
N SER A 46 -20.21 5.33 5.39
CA SER A 46 -19.74 4.31 4.43
C SER A 46 -18.28 4.47 4.03
N LEU A 47 -17.68 5.65 4.20
CA LEU A 47 -16.26 5.94 3.96
C LEU A 47 -15.40 5.51 5.15
N PHE A 48 -15.90 5.66 6.38
CA PHE A 48 -15.16 5.39 7.62
C PHE A 48 -15.83 4.28 8.44
N ASN A 49 -15.98 3.09 7.84
CA ASN A 49 -16.59 1.96 8.53
C ASN A 49 -15.72 1.48 9.71
N PRO A 50 -16.34 1.09 10.84
CA PRO A 50 -15.64 0.44 11.94
C PRO A 50 -14.86 -0.81 11.50
N ILE A 51 -13.76 -1.08 12.19
CA ILE A 51 -12.94 -2.27 11.92
C ILE A 51 -13.60 -3.48 12.59
N THR A 52 -13.86 -4.53 11.81
CA THR A 52 -14.35 -5.81 12.32
C THR A 52 -13.20 -6.78 12.54
N ILE A 53 -13.02 -7.22 13.78
CA ILE A 53 -12.14 -8.31 14.18
C ILE A 53 -12.92 -9.63 14.09
N HIS A 54 -12.42 -10.56 13.28
CA HIS A 54 -13.00 -11.89 13.11
C HIS A 54 -12.37 -12.92 14.03
N SER A 55 -11.07 -12.82 14.32
CA SER A 55 -10.31 -13.79 15.13
C SER A 55 -9.10 -13.18 15.85
N ASP A 56 -8.52 -13.92 16.80
CA ASP A 56 -7.26 -13.54 17.48
C ASP A 56 -6.03 -13.59 16.55
N SER A 57 -6.19 -14.19 15.35
CA SER A 57 -5.16 -14.21 14.31
C SER A 57 -5.21 -12.98 13.40
N ASP A 58 -6.21 -12.10 13.55
CA ASP A 58 -6.28 -10.85 12.82
C ASP A 58 -5.12 -9.93 13.23
N TRP A 59 -4.71 -9.01 12.34
CA TRP A 59 -3.50 -8.22 12.55
C TRP A 59 -3.50 -7.44 13.87
N ILE A 60 -4.59 -6.72 14.17
CA ILE A 60 -4.71 -5.85 15.35
C ILE A 60 -4.49 -6.62 16.68
N PRO A 61 -5.21 -7.73 16.96
CA PRO A 61 -4.95 -8.51 18.18
C PRO A 61 -3.61 -9.25 18.16
N ALA A 62 -3.15 -9.74 17.00
CA ALA A 62 -1.90 -10.51 16.90
C ALA A 62 -0.64 -9.63 16.98
N HIS A 63 -0.73 -8.37 16.57
CA HIS A 63 0.36 -7.40 16.54
C HIS A 63 -0.11 -6.06 17.13
N PRO A 64 -0.14 -5.95 18.47
CA PRO A 64 -0.54 -4.71 19.12
C PRO A 64 0.40 -3.57 18.72
N GLU A 65 -0.18 -2.51 18.16
CA GLU A 65 0.49 -1.27 17.78
C GLU A 65 -0.06 -0.11 18.63
N ASP A 66 0.80 0.85 18.96
CA ASP A 66 0.35 2.04 19.67
C ASP A 66 -0.57 2.88 18.77
N PRO A 67 -1.73 3.35 19.28
CA PRO A 67 -2.59 4.22 18.50
C PRO A 67 -1.89 5.55 18.20
N GLN A 68 -2.13 6.10 17.01
CA GLN A 68 -1.62 7.40 16.61
C GLN A 68 -2.78 8.35 16.30
N ASP A 69 -2.89 9.43 17.08
CA ASP A 69 -3.80 10.54 16.79
C ASP A 69 -3.14 11.62 15.91
N PHE A 70 -3.92 12.60 15.46
CA PHE A 70 -3.43 13.69 14.61
C PHE A 70 -2.30 14.47 15.27
N GLN A 71 -2.39 14.73 16.58
CA GLN A 71 -1.35 15.43 17.32
C GLN A 71 -0.04 14.66 17.27
N SER A 72 -0.05 13.38 17.64
CA SER A 72 1.11 12.50 17.69
C SER A 72 1.74 12.35 16.32
N PHE A 73 0.92 12.22 15.27
CA PHE A 73 1.38 12.26 13.89
C PHE A 73 2.06 13.59 13.55
N PHE A 74 1.41 14.72 13.84
CA PHE A 74 1.85 16.04 13.41
C PHE A 74 3.16 16.48 14.08
N ILE A 75 3.34 16.20 15.38
CA ILE A 75 4.51 16.61 16.15
C ILE A 75 5.72 15.68 15.96
N ASN A 76 5.56 14.55 15.26
CA ASN A 76 6.63 13.59 15.09
C ASN A 76 7.80 14.22 14.31
N PRO A 77 9.02 14.30 14.90
CA PRO A 77 10.16 14.94 14.24
C PRO A 77 10.64 14.19 12.99
N TYR A 78 10.27 12.92 12.85
CA TYR A 78 10.56 12.09 11.67
C TYR A 78 9.46 12.18 10.61
N ARG A 79 8.36 12.90 10.87
CA ARG A 79 7.31 13.14 9.89
C ARG A 79 7.87 13.96 8.74
N ARG A 80 7.64 13.50 7.52
CA ARG A 80 7.92 14.29 6.32
C ARG A 80 6.65 14.97 5.84
N SER A 81 6.78 16.25 5.53
CA SER A 81 5.74 17.03 4.88
C SER A 81 6.18 17.33 3.45
N PRO A 82 5.26 17.33 2.48
CA PRO A 82 5.53 17.93 1.18
C PRO A 82 6.00 19.38 1.36
N CYS A 83 7.00 19.79 0.59
CA CYS A 83 7.53 21.16 0.64
C CYS A 83 7.78 21.68 -0.78
N GLY A 84 8.09 22.98 -0.91
CA GLY A 84 8.42 23.59 -2.19
C GLY A 84 9.56 22.84 -2.88
N GLY A 85 9.26 22.17 -4.00
CA GLY A 85 10.22 21.34 -4.75
C GLY A 85 10.13 19.83 -4.48
N HIS A 86 9.40 19.37 -3.46
CA HIS A 86 9.17 17.95 -3.16
C HIS A 86 7.67 17.66 -2.97
N ASN A 87 6.90 17.79 -4.05
CA ASN A 87 5.43 17.68 -4.04
C ASN A 87 4.90 16.62 -5.03
N SER A 88 5.78 15.75 -5.56
CA SER A 88 5.39 14.70 -6.49
C SER A 88 5.45 13.32 -5.84
N ILE A 89 4.40 12.51 -6.02
CA ILE A 89 4.42 11.07 -5.76
C ILE A 89 4.73 10.37 -7.08
N TYR A 90 5.72 9.50 -7.09
CA TYR A 90 6.03 8.68 -8.26
C TYR A 90 5.58 7.25 -8.06
N ILE A 91 4.94 6.66 -9.06
CA ILE A 91 4.55 5.24 -9.08
C ILE A 91 5.47 4.50 -10.05
N GLN A 92 6.10 3.43 -9.57
CA GLN A 92 6.94 2.52 -10.35
C GLN A 92 6.26 1.15 -10.42
N THR A 93 5.73 0.77 -11.57
CA THR A 93 5.25 -0.60 -11.79
C THR A 93 6.42 -1.56 -11.92
N ILE A 94 6.35 -2.70 -11.23
CA ILE A 94 7.39 -3.73 -11.18
C ILE A 94 6.77 -5.08 -11.57
N GLY A 95 7.25 -5.65 -12.68
CA GLY A 95 6.71 -6.87 -13.27
C GLY A 95 5.50 -6.63 -14.18
N SER A 96 4.86 -7.72 -14.58
CA SER A 96 3.63 -7.72 -15.37
C SER A 96 2.39 -7.43 -14.52
N PHE A 97 1.37 -6.83 -15.14
CA PHE A 97 0.11 -6.43 -14.54
C PHE A 97 -1.12 -7.12 -15.17
N GLY A 98 -0.93 -8.19 -15.96
CA GLY A 98 -2.04 -8.88 -16.62
C GLY A 98 -1.73 -9.28 -18.06
N GLU A 99 -2.59 -10.12 -18.62
CA GLU A 99 -2.65 -10.35 -20.06
C GLU A 99 -3.46 -9.22 -20.72
N GLY A 100 -2.77 -8.38 -21.49
CA GLY A 100 -3.37 -7.25 -22.22
C GLY A 100 -2.83 -5.90 -21.76
N ALA A 101 -1.89 -5.34 -22.55
CA ALA A 101 -1.23 -4.08 -22.26
C ALA A 101 -2.22 -2.94 -21.96
N VAL A 102 -3.29 -2.83 -22.75
CA VAL A 102 -4.31 -1.78 -22.60
C VAL A 102 -5.03 -1.85 -21.24
N VAL A 103 -5.38 -3.05 -20.78
CA VAL A 103 -6.08 -3.22 -19.49
C VAL A 103 -5.15 -2.90 -18.33
N ALA A 104 -3.89 -3.35 -18.42
CA ALA A 104 -2.86 -3.04 -17.42
C ALA A 104 -2.57 -1.54 -17.33
N GLU A 105 -2.42 -0.86 -18.47
CA GLU A 105 -2.22 0.60 -18.55
C GLU A 105 -3.41 1.35 -17.93
N GLN A 106 -4.64 0.98 -18.29
CA GLN A 106 -5.84 1.61 -17.74
C GLN A 106 -5.94 1.45 -16.22
N TYR A 107 -5.61 0.27 -15.70
CA TYR A 107 -5.61 0.02 -14.26
C TYR A 107 -4.57 0.87 -13.52
N VAL A 108 -3.37 1.00 -14.08
CA VAL A 108 -2.31 1.83 -13.48
C VAL A 108 -2.68 3.33 -13.53
N GLU A 109 -3.34 3.80 -14.59
CA GLU A 109 -3.89 5.16 -14.64
C GLU A 109 -4.94 5.38 -13.55
N TRP A 110 -5.86 4.43 -13.31
CA TRP A 110 -6.82 4.53 -12.20
C TRP A 110 -6.14 4.58 -10.84
N LEU A 111 -5.08 3.81 -10.61
CA LEU A 111 -4.31 3.87 -9.37
C LEU A 111 -3.66 5.24 -9.17
N LYS A 112 -3.12 5.83 -10.23
CA LYS A 112 -2.53 7.18 -10.21
C LYS A 112 -3.59 8.24 -9.94
N ASP A 113 -4.73 8.19 -10.63
CA ASP A 113 -5.81 9.16 -10.45
C ASP A 113 -6.41 9.07 -9.03
N TYR A 114 -6.62 7.85 -8.53
CA TYR A 114 -7.07 7.63 -7.15
C TYR A 114 -6.05 8.15 -6.14
N CYS A 115 -4.77 7.83 -6.32
CA CYS A 115 -3.69 8.32 -5.45
C CYS A 115 -3.65 9.85 -5.43
N GLN A 116 -3.82 10.51 -6.58
CA GLN A 116 -3.82 11.96 -6.67
C GLN A 116 -5.04 12.60 -6.01
N ALA A 117 -6.20 11.97 -6.15
CA ALA A 117 -7.42 12.41 -5.48
C ALA A 117 -7.29 12.31 -3.95
N PHE A 118 -6.71 11.22 -3.46
CA PHE A 118 -6.51 11.00 -2.02
C PHE A 118 -5.45 11.92 -1.41
N TYR A 119 -4.30 12.06 -2.07
CA TYR A 119 -3.22 12.94 -1.62
C TYR A 119 -3.35 14.33 -2.25
N TYR A 120 -4.43 15.02 -1.90
CA TYR A 120 -4.75 16.34 -2.43
C TYR A 120 -3.58 17.33 -2.32
N GLY A 121 -3.35 18.09 -3.39
CA GLY A 121 -2.23 19.03 -3.51
C GLY A 121 -0.90 18.42 -3.96
N LEU A 122 -0.79 17.09 -4.07
CA LEU A 122 0.36 16.42 -4.67
C LEU A 122 0.10 16.06 -6.14
N VAL A 123 1.16 16.04 -6.93
CA VAL A 123 1.13 15.56 -8.31
C VAL A 123 1.55 14.10 -8.33
N VAL A 124 0.77 13.22 -8.96
CA VAL A 124 1.13 11.81 -9.11
C VAL A 124 1.62 11.55 -10.53
N LYS A 125 2.82 10.98 -10.64
CA LYS A 125 3.51 10.71 -11.91
C LYS A 125 3.80 9.22 -12.03
N LEU A 126 3.56 8.65 -13.21
CA LEU A 126 3.97 7.29 -13.53
C LEU A 126 5.40 7.28 -14.09
N LEU A 127 6.22 6.34 -13.62
CA LEU A 127 7.51 6.02 -14.21
C LEU A 127 7.36 4.89 -15.24
N PRO A 128 8.29 4.79 -16.22
CA PRO A 128 8.30 3.66 -17.14
C PRO A 128 8.32 2.32 -16.38
N PRO A 129 7.52 1.32 -16.79
CA PRO A 129 7.50 0.01 -16.15
C PRO A 129 8.87 -0.65 -16.11
N VAL A 130 9.15 -1.40 -15.05
CA VAL A 130 10.41 -2.15 -14.92
C VAL A 130 10.16 -3.64 -14.75
N THR A 131 11.05 -4.45 -15.32
CA THR A 131 11.01 -5.92 -15.17
C THR A 131 11.50 -6.31 -13.77
N VAL A 132 11.09 -7.49 -13.29
CA VAL A 132 11.61 -8.03 -12.02
C VAL A 132 13.13 -8.15 -12.07
N ALA A 133 13.69 -8.63 -13.19
CA ALA A 133 15.13 -8.78 -13.38
C ALA A 133 15.92 -7.48 -13.17
N SER A 134 15.37 -6.34 -13.61
CA SER A 134 16.03 -5.04 -13.46
C SER A 134 16.14 -4.56 -12.01
N THR A 135 15.32 -5.12 -11.11
CA THR A 135 15.38 -4.79 -9.68
C THR A 135 16.54 -5.47 -8.96
N ALA A 136 17.04 -6.57 -9.53
CA ALA A 136 18.03 -7.46 -8.94
C ALA A 136 17.65 -7.96 -7.52
N CYS A 137 16.36 -8.01 -7.19
CA CYS A 137 15.91 -8.40 -5.87
C CYS A 137 15.86 -9.93 -5.69
N SER A 138 16.15 -10.37 -4.48
CA SER A 138 15.97 -11.73 -4.03
C SER A 138 14.49 -12.12 -4.09
N PHE A 139 14.26 -13.38 -4.43
CA PHE A 139 12.92 -13.95 -4.50
C PHE A 139 12.91 -15.38 -3.95
N ARG A 140 11.73 -15.84 -3.54
CA ARG A 140 11.53 -17.19 -2.99
C ARG A 140 10.20 -17.79 -3.42
N ILE A 141 10.00 -19.06 -3.12
CA ILE A 141 8.70 -19.72 -3.15
C ILE A 141 8.19 -19.74 -1.70
N ASN A 142 6.98 -19.25 -1.45
CA ASN A 142 6.38 -19.34 -0.14
C ASN A 142 6.04 -20.80 0.21
N ASP A 143 6.40 -21.28 1.40
CA ASP A 143 6.15 -22.68 1.77
C ASP A 143 4.67 -23.04 1.92
N ASN A 144 3.82 -22.07 2.26
CA ASN A 144 2.39 -22.29 2.49
C ASN A 144 1.59 -22.16 1.19
N THR A 145 1.81 -21.08 0.44
CA THR A 145 1.03 -20.80 -0.78
C THR A 145 1.64 -21.43 -2.03
N HIS A 146 2.95 -21.71 -2.02
CA HIS A 146 3.76 -22.06 -3.20
C HIS A 146 3.69 -21.05 -4.34
N ASN A 147 3.44 -19.79 -4.01
CA ASN A 147 3.54 -18.66 -4.94
C ASN A 147 4.95 -18.04 -4.86
N LEU A 148 5.37 -17.39 -5.94
CA LEU A 148 6.59 -16.58 -5.95
C LEU A 148 6.42 -15.35 -5.04
N GLN A 149 7.47 -14.99 -4.30
CA GLN A 149 7.52 -13.78 -3.49
C GLN A 149 8.81 -13.00 -3.77
N LEU A 150 8.71 -11.66 -3.84
CA LEU A 150 9.85 -10.76 -3.92
C LEU A 150 10.22 -10.20 -2.54
N HIS A 151 11.51 -9.98 -2.30
CA HIS A 151 11.98 -9.40 -1.05
C HIS A 151 11.67 -7.89 -1.01
N ALA A 152 10.75 -7.48 -0.14
CA ALA A 152 10.27 -6.11 -0.06
C ALA A 152 11.38 -5.10 0.29
N GLY A 153 12.25 -5.44 1.26
CA GLY A 153 13.37 -4.58 1.65
C GLY A 153 14.38 -4.28 0.51
N GLU A 154 14.66 -5.26 -0.35
CA GLU A 154 15.55 -5.05 -1.50
C GLU A 154 14.88 -4.22 -2.60
N LEU A 155 13.56 -4.37 -2.79
CA LEU A 155 12.78 -3.49 -3.66
C LEU A 155 12.81 -2.04 -3.15
N LEU A 156 12.74 -1.80 -1.83
CA LEU A 156 12.91 -0.46 -1.27
C LEU A 156 14.30 0.13 -1.58
N ASN A 157 15.35 -0.67 -1.50
CA ASN A 157 16.71 -0.25 -1.88
C ASN A 157 16.82 0.10 -3.36
N PHE A 158 16.16 -0.68 -4.23
CA PHE A 158 16.06 -0.38 -5.66
C PHE A 158 15.33 0.95 -5.91
N LEU A 159 14.16 1.15 -5.29
CA LEU A 159 13.38 2.37 -5.45
C LEU A 159 14.11 3.60 -4.91
N LYS A 160 14.84 3.48 -3.79
CA LYS A 160 15.66 4.56 -3.22
C LYS A 160 16.66 5.10 -4.24
N LYS A 161 17.30 4.22 -5.02
CA LYS A 161 18.25 4.60 -6.07
C LYS A 161 17.60 5.29 -7.28
N ARG A 162 16.29 5.08 -7.49
CA ARG A 162 15.53 5.61 -8.64
C ARG A 162 14.63 6.79 -8.27
N LYS A 163 14.51 7.13 -6.99
CA LYS A 163 13.66 8.21 -6.51
C LYS A 163 14.06 9.53 -7.20
N PRO A 164 13.15 10.16 -7.97
CA PRO A 164 13.43 11.46 -8.57
C PRO A 164 13.71 12.54 -7.53
N ARG A 165 14.49 13.56 -7.90
CA ARG A 165 14.90 14.61 -6.96
C ARG A 165 13.72 15.42 -6.42
N ASP A 166 12.70 15.66 -7.25
CA ASP A 166 11.48 16.39 -6.87
C ASP A 166 10.41 15.50 -6.19
N ALA A 167 10.74 14.22 -5.95
CA ALA A 167 9.79 13.29 -5.35
C ALA A 167 9.63 13.53 -3.85
N PHE A 168 8.40 13.72 -3.40
CA PHE A 168 8.01 13.51 -2.01
C PHE A 168 8.25 12.04 -1.62
N CYS A 169 7.72 11.13 -2.43
CA CYS A 169 7.98 9.70 -2.33
C CYS A 169 7.93 9.00 -3.69
N ILE A 170 8.49 7.80 -3.73
CA ILE A 170 8.32 6.84 -4.82
C ILE A 170 7.69 5.56 -4.24
N VAL A 171 6.65 5.05 -4.92
CA VAL A 171 5.92 3.85 -4.54
C VAL A 171 6.06 2.83 -5.65
N GLY A 172 6.68 1.68 -5.35
CA GLY A 172 6.66 0.52 -6.22
C GLY A 172 5.33 -0.21 -6.09
N ILE A 173 4.72 -0.59 -7.21
CA ILE A 173 3.53 -1.46 -7.21
C ILE A 173 3.82 -2.73 -8.02
N THR A 174 3.37 -3.87 -7.52
CA THR A 174 3.56 -5.17 -8.19
C THR A 174 2.36 -6.09 -8.01
N MET A 175 2.21 -7.03 -8.95
CA MET A 175 1.25 -8.13 -8.85
C MET A 175 1.87 -9.41 -8.23
N ILE A 176 3.12 -9.35 -7.79
CA ILE A 176 3.84 -10.47 -7.17
C ILE A 176 3.82 -10.33 -5.65
N ASP A 177 3.61 -11.42 -4.93
CA ASP A 177 3.55 -11.42 -3.46
C ASP A 177 4.88 -10.95 -2.83
N LEU A 178 4.83 -10.41 -1.61
CA LEU A 178 5.99 -9.80 -0.96
C LEU A 178 6.30 -10.46 0.37
N TYR A 179 7.58 -10.50 0.73
CA TYR A 179 8.04 -10.88 2.06
C TYR A 179 9.08 -9.90 2.60
N PRO A 180 9.10 -9.61 3.92
CA PRO A 180 10.01 -8.62 4.48
C PRO A 180 11.33 -9.21 4.96
N ARG A 181 11.35 -10.49 5.36
CA ARG A 181 12.50 -11.26 5.84
C ARG A 181 12.17 -12.75 5.83
N ASP A 182 13.18 -13.61 5.88
CA ASP A 182 13.02 -15.06 5.70
C ASP A 182 12.05 -15.72 6.69
N SER A 183 12.05 -15.26 7.94
CA SER A 183 11.19 -15.80 9.01
C SER A 183 9.71 -15.38 8.94
N TRP A 184 9.35 -14.49 8.01
CA TRP A 184 7.99 -13.97 7.89
C TRP A 184 7.25 -14.59 6.73
N ASN A 185 5.92 -14.75 6.82
CA ASN A 185 5.14 -15.33 5.75
C ASN A 185 4.99 -14.38 4.56
N PHE A 186 4.50 -13.16 4.78
CA PHE A 186 4.30 -12.15 3.74
C PHE A 186 4.06 -10.76 4.33
N VAL A 187 4.03 -9.75 3.47
CA VAL A 187 3.47 -8.42 3.72
C VAL A 187 2.67 -7.97 2.50
N PHE A 188 1.66 -7.12 2.69
CA PHE A 188 1.02 -6.42 1.56
C PHE A 188 1.91 -5.33 0.99
N GLY A 189 2.75 -4.73 1.84
CA GLY A 189 3.70 -3.71 1.45
C GLY A 189 4.67 -3.42 2.57
N GLN A 190 5.69 -2.64 2.25
CA GLN A 190 6.67 -2.15 3.21
C GLN A 190 7.07 -0.73 2.79
N ALA A 191 7.38 0.14 3.75
CA ALA A 191 7.82 1.49 3.45
C ALA A 191 8.91 1.96 4.43
N SER A 192 9.70 2.91 3.97
CA SER A 192 10.55 3.75 4.81
C SER A 192 10.00 5.18 4.77
N LEU A 193 9.44 5.61 5.91
CA LEU A 193 8.81 6.92 6.05
C LEU A 193 9.80 8.07 5.93
N THR A 194 11.07 7.85 6.33
CA THR A 194 12.14 8.86 6.26
C THR A 194 12.75 8.95 4.86
N GLU A 195 12.94 7.83 4.19
CA GLU A 195 13.51 7.78 2.84
C GLU A 195 12.47 8.13 1.76
N GLY A 196 11.19 7.88 2.02
CA GLY A 196 10.11 8.12 1.06
C GLY A 196 10.10 7.11 -0.05
N VAL A 197 10.29 5.87 0.33
CA VAL A 197 10.18 4.72 -0.56
C VAL A 197 9.14 3.79 0.05
N GLY A 198 8.24 3.30 -0.78
CA GLY A 198 7.27 2.28 -0.41
C GLY A 198 7.16 1.25 -1.52
N VAL A 199 6.79 0.03 -1.17
CA VAL A 199 6.41 -0.99 -2.14
C VAL A 199 5.12 -1.64 -1.68
N PHE A 200 4.21 -1.88 -2.63
CA PHE A 200 2.91 -2.50 -2.38
C PHE A 200 2.65 -3.62 -3.39
N SER A 201 1.98 -4.67 -2.94
CA SER A 201 1.59 -5.81 -3.76
C SER A 201 0.10 -6.06 -3.72
N PHE A 202 -0.48 -6.21 -4.90
CA PHE A 202 -1.88 -6.59 -5.07
C PHE A 202 -2.08 -8.10 -5.25
N ALA A 203 -1.01 -8.93 -5.15
CA ALA A 203 -1.09 -10.37 -5.37
C ALA A 203 -2.19 -11.04 -4.53
N ARG A 204 -2.28 -10.64 -3.26
CA ARG A 204 -3.21 -11.19 -2.27
C ARG A 204 -4.61 -10.58 -2.32
N TYR A 205 -4.87 -9.66 -3.25
CA TYR A 205 -6.21 -9.09 -3.47
C TYR A 205 -7.03 -9.88 -4.49
N ASP A 206 -6.44 -10.91 -5.09
CA ASP A 206 -7.14 -11.91 -5.89
C ASP A 206 -8.08 -12.76 -5.02
N ASP A 207 -9.33 -12.92 -5.47
CA ASP A 207 -10.35 -13.75 -4.79
C ASP A 207 -9.94 -15.22 -4.67
N HIS A 208 -9.10 -15.69 -5.58
CA HIS A 208 -8.68 -17.09 -5.65
C HIS A 208 -7.33 -17.34 -4.98
N PHE A 209 -6.65 -16.32 -4.41
CA PHE A 209 -5.27 -16.43 -3.93
C PHE A 209 -5.04 -17.60 -2.96
N TYR A 210 -6.00 -17.85 -2.06
CA TYR A 210 -5.91 -18.89 -1.04
C TYR A 210 -6.49 -20.25 -1.48
N GLN A 211 -7.00 -20.35 -2.71
CA GLN A 211 -7.57 -21.59 -3.21
C GLN A 211 -6.48 -22.58 -3.61
N ARG A 212 -6.71 -23.88 -3.39
CA ARG A 212 -5.71 -24.93 -3.67
C ARG A 212 -5.31 -25.00 -5.15
N ASN A 213 -6.25 -24.68 -6.04
CA ASN A 213 -6.09 -24.63 -7.50
C ASN A 213 -5.74 -23.23 -8.02
N TYR A 214 -5.27 -22.32 -7.17
CA TYR A 214 -4.86 -20.98 -7.59
C TYR A 214 -3.84 -21.03 -8.73
N ALA A 215 -4.08 -20.25 -9.78
CA ALA A 215 -3.28 -20.29 -11.00
C ALA A 215 -1.82 -19.84 -10.79
N GLY A 216 -1.55 -18.97 -9.80
CA GLY A 216 -0.20 -18.57 -9.42
C GLY A 216 0.59 -19.58 -8.60
N ARG A 217 -0.04 -20.68 -8.19
CA ARG A 217 0.63 -21.74 -7.44
C ARG A 217 1.57 -22.53 -8.35
N LEU A 218 2.85 -22.57 -8.00
CA LEU A 218 3.83 -23.37 -8.73
C LEU A 218 3.54 -24.87 -8.54
N LYS A 219 3.18 -25.55 -9.63
CA LYS A 219 2.76 -26.97 -9.62
C LYS A 219 3.93 -27.95 -9.46
N LYS A 220 5.14 -27.54 -9.82
CA LYS A 220 6.36 -28.37 -9.75
C LYS A 220 7.31 -27.76 -8.73
N LYS A 221 8.06 -28.61 -8.02
CA LYS A 221 9.19 -28.16 -7.20
C LYS A 221 10.27 -27.60 -8.13
N ILE A 222 10.30 -26.29 -8.28
CA ILE A 222 11.32 -25.59 -9.04
C ILE A 222 12.46 -25.25 -8.08
N LYS A 223 13.68 -25.66 -8.42
CA LYS A 223 14.87 -25.20 -7.69
C LYS A 223 15.19 -23.79 -8.18
N LEU A 224 14.85 -22.79 -7.37
CA LEU A 224 15.19 -21.40 -7.69
C LEU A 224 16.71 -21.20 -7.67
N LYS A 225 17.20 -20.38 -8.59
CA LYS A 225 18.57 -19.87 -8.59
C LYS A 225 18.49 -18.35 -8.50
N GLN A 226 19.06 -17.78 -7.44
CA GLN A 226 19.11 -16.31 -7.31
C GLN A 226 19.83 -15.70 -8.52
N GLY A 227 19.27 -14.61 -9.05
CA GLY A 227 19.72 -13.98 -10.29
C GLY A 227 19.15 -14.56 -11.58
N ASP A 228 18.45 -15.71 -11.54
CA ASP A 228 17.71 -16.26 -12.69
C ASP A 228 16.22 -15.87 -12.61
N TYR A 229 15.87 -14.81 -13.33
CA TYR A 229 14.52 -14.24 -13.31
C TYR A 229 13.58 -14.83 -14.37
N SER A 230 14.00 -15.86 -15.11
CA SER A 230 13.16 -16.52 -16.13
C SER A 230 11.85 -17.08 -15.55
N VAL A 231 11.84 -17.37 -14.24
CA VAL A 231 10.64 -17.79 -13.49
C VAL A 231 9.52 -16.74 -13.50
N PHE A 232 9.83 -15.49 -13.85
CA PHE A 232 8.89 -14.37 -13.97
C PHE A 232 8.51 -14.01 -15.42
N GLU A 233 8.86 -14.80 -16.43
CA GLU A 233 8.48 -14.48 -17.82
C GLU A 233 6.99 -14.73 -18.09
N ASN A 234 6.41 -15.76 -17.47
CA ASN A 234 5.01 -16.15 -17.64
C ASN A 234 4.34 -16.47 -16.29
N TYR A 235 4.71 -15.72 -15.25
CA TYR A 235 4.07 -15.89 -13.95
C TYR A 235 2.63 -15.39 -14.01
N TYR A 236 1.78 -16.01 -13.21
CA TYR A 236 0.39 -15.59 -13.08
C TYR A 236 0.28 -14.23 -12.38
N THR A 237 -0.49 -13.34 -12.97
CA THR A 237 -0.93 -12.08 -12.37
C THR A 237 -2.42 -12.14 -12.06
N PRO A 238 -2.89 -11.61 -10.92
CA PRO A 238 -4.30 -11.49 -10.65
C PRO A 238 -5.05 -10.78 -11.79
N PRO A 239 -6.27 -11.23 -12.15
CA PRO A 239 -7.07 -10.58 -13.15
C PRO A 239 -7.50 -9.19 -12.64
N ILE A 240 -7.39 -8.18 -13.50
CA ILE A 240 -7.88 -6.84 -13.20
C ILE A 240 -9.41 -6.86 -13.27
N THR A 241 -10.04 -6.93 -12.10
CA THR A 241 -11.50 -6.88 -11.93
C THR A 241 -11.92 -5.62 -11.17
N SER A 242 -13.22 -5.31 -11.20
CA SER A 242 -13.78 -4.23 -10.36
C SER A 242 -13.55 -4.47 -8.87
N ILE A 243 -13.54 -5.73 -8.43
CA ILE A 243 -13.23 -6.12 -7.05
C ILE A 243 -11.77 -5.85 -6.73
N LEU A 244 -10.84 -6.21 -7.63
CA LEU A 244 -9.42 -5.92 -7.46
C LEU A 244 -9.22 -4.41 -7.33
N LEU A 245 -9.78 -3.62 -8.25
CA LEU A 245 -9.70 -2.16 -8.22
C LEU A 245 -10.26 -1.58 -6.92
N LEU A 246 -11.44 -2.03 -6.48
CA LEU A 246 -12.03 -1.61 -5.22
C LEU A 246 -11.10 -1.89 -4.04
N ARG A 247 -10.45 -3.07 -3.98
CA ARG A 247 -9.51 -3.43 -2.90
C ARG A 247 -8.23 -2.60 -2.96
N SER A 248 -7.72 -2.35 -4.16
CA SER A 248 -6.51 -1.55 -4.40
C SER A 248 -6.68 -0.08 -4.04
N CYS A 249 -7.90 0.43 -4.18
CA CYS A 249 -8.28 1.80 -3.88
C CYS A 249 -9.13 1.92 -2.60
N LYS A 250 -9.13 0.92 -1.72
CA LYS A 250 -9.87 1.00 -0.45
C LYS A 250 -9.02 1.70 0.59
N VAL A 251 -9.51 2.82 1.13
CA VAL A 251 -9.04 3.38 2.41
C VAL A 251 -9.55 2.44 3.51
N LYS A 252 -8.66 1.89 4.31
CA LYS A 252 -9.00 1.14 5.53
C LYS A 252 -8.56 1.94 6.74
#